data_AF-A0A6B8M8A3-F1
#
_entry.id   AF-A0A6B8M8A3-F1
#
_cell.length_a   1.000
_cell.length_b   1.000
_cell.length_c   1.000
_cell.angle_alpha   90.00
_cell.angle_beta   90.00
_cell.angle_gamma   90.00
#
_symmetry.space_group_name_H-M   'P 1'
#
loop_
_entity.id
_entity.type
_entity.pdbx_description
1 polymer ?
#
loop_
_entity_poly.entity_id
_entity_poly.type
_entity_poly.pdbx_seq_one_letter_code
_entity_poly.pdbx_strand_id
1 'polypeptide(L)'
;MTRIRVFACCALIMTAVPAFARSSAVDAVSAVLSRPTPIARKAEIGRQVARMCNMSLSDDQLAKASAFVESHRGKGAVWVADQIRQSELSYVCNI
;
A
#
# COMPACT_ATOMS: atom_id res chain seq x y z
N MET A 1 6.16 -60.03 21.56
CA MET A 1 5.00 -59.73 20.70
C MET A 1 4.58 -58.27 20.93
N THR A 2 4.17 -57.60 19.84
CA THR A 2 3.22 -56.45 19.80
C THR A 2 3.74 -55.01 19.59
N ARG A 3 3.84 -54.67 18.29
CA ARG A 3 3.35 -53.48 17.55
C ARG A 3 3.97 -52.08 17.77
N ILE A 4 4.91 -51.75 16.89
CA ILE A 4 5.26 -50.39 16.47
C ILE A 4 4.06 -49.79 15.73
N ARG A 5 3.53 -48.65 16.21
CA ARG A 5 2.57 -47.83 15.47
C ARG A 5 3.27 -46.56 15.01
N VAL A 6 3.59 -46.54 13.72
CA VAL A 6 3.93 -45.35 12.95
C VAL A 6 2.69 -44.45 12.94
N PHE A 7 2.77 -43.28 13.57
CA PHE A 7 1.83 -42.20 13.32
C PHE A 7 2.57 -41.13 12.52
N ALA A 8 2.48 -41.27 11.20
CA ALA A 8 2.67 -40.18 10.26
C ALA A 8 1.56 -39.15 10.57
N CYS A 9 1.89 -38.11 11.33
CA CYS A 9 1.02 -36.94 11.43
C CYS A 9 1.39 -36.04 10.26
N CYS A 10 0.51 -36.05 9.26
CA CYS A 10 0.59 -35.30 8.03
C CYS A 10 0.98 -33.84 8.28
N ALA A 11 2.00 -33.42 7.54
CA ALA A 11 2.29 -32.04 7.24
C ALA A 11 1.02 -31.37 6.67
N LEU A 12 0.38 -30.55 7.51
CA LEU A 12 -0.47 -29.45 7.07
C LEU A 12 0.13 -28.19 7.65
N ILE A 13 1.28 -27.79 7.09
CA ILE A 13 1.66 -26.39 7.11
C ILE A 13 0.64 -25.73 6.18
N MET A 14 -0.50 -25.31 6.73
CA MET A 14 -1.27 -24.24 6.13
C MET A 14 -0.32 -23.05 6.09
N THR A 15 0.39 -22.89 4.98
CA THR A 15 0.95 -21.60 4.60
C THR A 15 -0.26 -20.71 4.37
N ALA A 16 -0.74 -20.10 5.46
CA ALA A 16 -1.56 -18.91 5.38
C ALA A 16 -0.71 -17.92 4.58
N VAL A 17 -0.93 -17.90 3.26
CA VAL A 17 -0.49 -16.80 2.41
C VAL A 17 -1.02 -15.59 3.14
N PRO A 18 -0.16 -14.69 3.66
CA PRO A 18 -0.67 -13.50 4.30
C PRO A 18 -1.50 -12.83 3.22
N ALA A 19 -2.82 -12.81 3.43
CA ALA A 19 -3.69 -11.97 2.65
C ALA A 19 -3.06 -10.59 2.80
N PHE A 20 -2.43 -10.10 1.73
CA PHE A 20 -1.89 -8.76 1.66
C PHE A 20 -3.08 -7.85 1.92
N ALA A 21 -3.32 -7.52 3.19
CA ALA A 21 -4.28 -6.50 3.56
C ALA A 21 -3.84 -5.28 2.78
N ARG A 22 -4.64 -4.83 1.81
CA ARG A 22 -4.40 -3.56 1.12
C ARG A 22 -4.15 -2.54 2.21
N SER A 23 -2.94 -1.99 2.27
CA SER A 23 -2.64 -0.89 3.18
C SER A 23 -3.73 0.16 2.99
N SER A 24 -4.26 0.71 4.07
CA SER A 24 -5.25 1.77 3.96
C SER A 24 -4.64 2.96 3.21
N ALA A 25 -5.45 3.78 2.58
CA ALA A 25 -4.97 5.01 1.94
C ALA A 25 -4.19 5.90 2.93
N VAL A 26 -4.58 5.88 4.21
CA VAL A 26 -3.88 6.61 5.29
C VAL A 26 -2.48 6.05 5.54
N ASP A 27 -2.29 4.73 5.55
CA ASP A 27 -0.98 4.10 5.75
C ASP A 27 -0.04 4.39 4.59
N ALA A 28 -0.56 4.30 3.36
CA ALA A 28 0.19 4.61 2.15
C ALA A 28 0.64 6.07 2.12
N VAL A 29 -0.26 6.99 2.44
CA VAL A 29 0.09 8.41 2.55
C VAL A 29 1.07 8.65 3.69
N SER A 30 0.92 7.99 4.84
CA SER A 30 1.86 8.09 5.96
C SER A 30 3.26 7.63 5.55
N ALA A 31 3.36 6.54 4.79
CA ALA A 31 4.63 6.06 4.24
C ALA A 31 5.26 7.09 3.29
N VAL A 32 4.46 7.76 2.46
CA VAL A 32 4.92 8.90 1.64
C VAL A 32 5.44 10.02 2.52
N LEU A 33 4.63 10.52 3.47
CA LEU A 33 5.00 11.68 4.30
C LEU A 33 6.21 11.41 5.20
N SER A 34 6.51 10.15 5.52
CA SER A 34 7.70 9.76 6.27
C SER A 34 9.02 10.00 5.52
N ARG A 35 8.99 10.20 4.19
CA ARG A 35 10.22 10.40 3.41
C ARG A 35 10.74 11.83 3.55
N PRO A 36 12.06 12.01 3.74
CA PRO A 36 12.62 13.32 4.11
C PRO A 36 12.60 14.31 2.95
N THR A 37 12.79 13.85 1.71
CA THR A 37 12.94 14.72 0.53
C THR A 37 11.74 14.63 -0.41
N PRO A 38 11.42 15.70 -1.16
CA PRO A 38 10.36 15.67 -2.17
C PRO A 38 10.57 14.57 -3.21
N ILE A 39 11.82 14.33 -3.63
CA ILE A 39 12.17 13.27 -4.59
C ILE A 39 11.86 11.88 -4.01
N ALA A 40 12.22 11.63 -2.75
CA ALA A 40 11.92 10.37 -2.10
C ALA A 40 10.41 10.17 -1.88
N ARG A 41 9.66 11.24 -1.62
CA ARG A 41 8.19 11.24 -1.54
C ARG A 41 7.57 10.91 -2.89
N LYS A 42 7.99 11.56 -3.98
CA LYS A 42 7.55 11.27 -5.35
C LYS A 42 7.77 9.79 -5.68
N ALA A 43 8.95 9.24 -5.40
CA ALA A 43 9.23 7.82 -5.63
C ALA A 43 8.37 6.89 -4.76
N GLU A 44 8.09 7.27 -3.50
CA GLU A 44 7.21 6.49 -2.62
C GLU A 44 5.75 6.51 -3.08
N ILE A 45 5.25 7.62 -3.64
CA ILE A 45 3.89 7.69 -4.22
C ILE A 45 3.75 6.61 -5.31
N GLY A 46 4.72 6.52 -6.22
CA GLY A 46 4.70 5.50 -7.27
C GLY A 46 4.68 4.07 -6.71
N ARG A 47 5.48 3.79 -5.67
CA ARG A 47 5.49 2.47 -5.00
C ARG A 47 4.16 2.14 -4.32
N GLN A 48 3.57 3.10 -3.63
CA GLN A 48 2.30 2.90 -2.92
C GLN A 48 1.15 2.69 -3.89
N VAL A 49 1.08 3.47 -4.98
CA VAL A 49 0.06 3.28 -6.03
C VAL A 49 0.22 1.93 -6.71
N ALA A 50 1.44 1.52 -7.05
CA ALA A 50 1.70 0.19 -7.62
C ALA A 50 1.27 -0.93 -6.66
N ARG A 51 1.53 -0.78 -5.35
CA ARG A 51 1.14 -1.76 -4.33
C ARG A 51 -0.37 -1.84 -4.13
N MET A 52 -1.05 -0.69 -4.04
CA MET A 52 -2.48 -0.64 -3.69
C MET A 52 -3.38 -0.95 -4.88
N CYS A 53 -3.01 -0.40 -6.04
CA CYS A 53 -3.85 -0.34 -7.23
C CYS A 53 -3.36 -1.27 -8.36
N ASN A 54 -2.20 -1.92 -8.19
CA ASN A 54 -1.58 -2.77 -9.22
C ASN A 54 -1.40 -2.05 -10.58
N MET A 55 -1.08 -0.76 -10.53
CA MET A 55 -0.85 0.07 -11.71
C MET A 55 0.33 1.03 -11.50
N SER A 56 0.93 1.48 -12.61
CA SER A 56 1.96 2.51 -12.59
C SER A 56 1.38 3.84 -13.06
N LEU A 57 1.76 4.92 -12.39
CA LEU A 57 1.48 6.28 -12.86
C LEU A 57 2.44 6.65 -13.98
N SER A 58 1.96 7.39 -14.98
CA SER A 58 2.84 8.10 -15.91
C SER A 58 3.63 9.19 -15.18
N ASP A 59 4.71 9.68 -15.78
CA ASP A 59 5.53 10.75 -15.18
C ASP A 59 4.73 12.01 -14.86
N ASP A 60 3.78 12.37 -15.74
CA ASP A 60 2.88 13.52 -15.55
C ASP A 60 1.90 13.29 -14.39
N GLN A 61 1.31 12.09 -14.30
CA GLN A 61 0.43 11.73 -13.19
C GLN A 61 1.20 11.72 -11.86
N LEU A 62 2.43 11.19 -11.87
CA LEU A 62 3.29 11.14 -10.70
C LEU A 62 3.74 12.56 -10.28
N ALA A 63 4.00 13.45 -11.23
CA ALA A 63 4.29 14.86 -10.95
C ALA A 63 3.10 15.58 -10.33
N LYS A 64 1.89 15.39 -10.87
CA LYS A 64 0.64 15.95 -10.32
C LYS A 64 0.38 15.45 -8.89
N ALA A 65 0.49 14.14 -8.67
CA ALA A 65 0.33 13.54 -7.34
C ALA A 65 1.37 14.06 -6.35
N SER A 66 2.63 14.19 -6.79
CA SER A 66 3.70 14.78 -5.97
C SER A 66 3.39 16.23 -5.59
N ALA A 67 2.97 17.06 -6.55
CA ALA A 67 2.63 18.46 -6.28
C ALA A 67 1.46 18.59 -5.29
N PHE A 68 0.44 17.74 -5.44
CA PHE A 68 -0.68 17.68 -4.51
C PHE A 68 -0.23 17.32 -3.08
N VAL A 69 0.61 16.29 -2.93
CA VAL A 69 1.12 15.88 -1.61
C VAL A 69 1.99 16.98 -0.99
N GLU A 70 2.89 17.62 -1.76
CA GLU A 70 3.76 18.67 -1.23
C GLU A 70 2.97 19.90 -0.77
N SER A 71 1.97 20.33 -1.54
CA SER A 71 1.11 21.48 -1.19
C SER A 71 0.23 21.24 0.04
N HIS A 72 -0.01 19.98 0.41
CA HIS A 72 -0.92 19.61 1.50
C HIS A 72 -0.23 18.86 2.64
N ARG A 73 1.10 18.71 2.62
CA ARG A 73 1.87 17.94 3.61
C ARG A 73 1.59 18.36 5.05
N GLY A 74 1.42 19.67 5.29
CA GLY A 74 1.13 20.21 6.61
C GLY A 74 -0.23 19.80 7.21
N LYS A 75 -1.15 19.28 6.38
CA LYS A 75 -2.48 18.83 6.82
C LYS A 75 -2.50 17.40 7.34
N GLY A 76 -1.41 16.65 7.17
CA GLY A 76 -1.24 15.29 7.67
C GLY A 76 -1.88 14.21 6.79
N ALA A 77 -1.58 12.94 7.12
CA ALA A 77 -1.89 11.80 6.27
C ALA A 77 -3.39 11.50 6.15
N VAL A 78 -4.15 11.66 7.24
CA VAL A 78 -5.60 11.42 7.26
C VAL A 78 -6.31 12.37 6.30
N TRP A 79 -5.97 13.66 6.33
CA TRP A 79 -6.58 14.66 5.47
C TRP A 79 -6.26 14.39 4.00
N VAL A 80 -4.99 14.12 3.67
CA VAL A 80 -4.56 13.83 2.30
C VAL A 80 -5.23 12.55 1.77
N ALA A 81 -5.34 11.51 2.60
CA ALA A 81 -6.03 10.27 2.23
C ALA A 81 -7.54 10.48 1.99
N ASP A 82 -8.21 11.29 2.81
CA ASP A 82 -9.63 11.62 2.62
C ASP A 82 -9.86 12.39 1.32
N GLN A 83 -8.97 13.31 0.94
CA GLN A 83 -9.04 13.99 -0.35
C GLN A 83 -8.83 13.05 -1.54
N ILE A 84 -7.93 12.06 -1.41
CA ILE A 84 -7.74 11.04 -2.45
C ILE A 84 -9.00 10.20 -2.60
N ARG A 85 -9.65 9.81 -1.49
CA ARG A 85 -10.92 9.07 -1.50
C ARG A 85 -12.06 9.85 -2.15
N GLN A 86 -12.08 11.18 -2.00
CA GLN A 86 -13.07 12.05 -2.64
C GLN A 86 -12.74 12.37 -4.11
N SER A 87 -11.59 11.93 -4.61
CA SER A 87 -11.15 12.14 -5.99
C SER A 87 -11.49 10.95 -6.89
N GLU A 88 -11.38 11.16 -8.20
CA GLU A 88 -11.55 10.11 -9.23
C GLU A 88 -10.59 8.91 -9.06
N LEU A 89 -9.54 9.04 -8.25
CA LEU A 89 -8.60 7.95 -7.93
C LEU A 89 -9.22 6.84 -7.06
N SER A 90 -10.29 7.14 -6.30
CA SER A 90 -11.03 6.13 -5.53
C SER A 90 -11.60 5.02 -6.42
N TYR A 91 -12.14 5.40 -7.58
CA TYR A 91 -12.73 4.47 -8.55
C TYR A 91 -11.69 3.56 -9.21
N VAL A 92 -10.48 4.06 -9.44
CA VAL A 92 -9.39 3.31 -10.10
C VAL A 92 -8.74 2.31 -9.15
N CYS A 93 -8.65 2.67 -7.86
CA CYS A 93 -7.94 1.88 -6.86
C CYS A 93 -8.86 1.07 -5.92
N ASN A 94 -10.17 1.24 -6.01
CA ASN A 94 -11.18 0.64 -5.13
C ASN A 94 -10.89 0.91 -3.63
N ILE A 95 -10.60 2.18 -3.30
CA ILE A 95 -10.26 2.70 -1.95
C ILE A 95 -11.16 3.88 -1.57
#